data_AF-A0A7R9LJM0-F1
#
_entry.id   AF-A0A7R9LJM0-F1
#
_cell.length_a   1.000
_cell.length_b   1.000
_cell.length_c   1.000
_cell.angle_alpha   90.00
_cell.angle_beta   90.00
_cell.angle_gamma   90.00
#
_symmetry.space_group_name_H-M   'P 1'
#
loop_
_entity.id
_entity.type
_entity.pdbx_description
1 polymer ?
#
loop_
_entity_poly.entity_id
_entity_poly.type
_entity_poly.pdbx_seq_one_letter_code
_entity_poly.pdbx_strand_id
1 'polypeptide(L)'
;YDVKTEHGAQLSRKEEGDGHGSVRGSYGYRDDKGIERRVDYVADKGGFRAVVKTNEPGTAKSNPADVEMLADPMIVEWSKWSRPQQNDRHQLW
;
A
#
# COMPACT_ATOMS: atom_id res chain seq x y z
N TYR A 1 14.11 -6.24 -10.91
CA TYR A 1 14.82 -7.14 -10.00
C TYR A 1 13.87 -7.60 -8.93
N ASP A 2 14.01 -8.85 -8.52
CA ASP A 2 13.22 -9.47 -7.46
C ASP A 2 14.19 -10.13 -6.47
N VAL A 3 14.01 -9.87 -5.17
CA VAL A 3 14.88 -10.39 -4.10
C VAL A 3 14.01 -11.07 -3.06
N LYS A 4 14.37 -12.30 -2.68
CA LYS A 4 13.77 -12.98 -1.52
C LYS A 4 14.67 -12.77 -0.31
N THR A 5 14.12 -12.30 0.80
CA THR A 5 14.85 -12.12 2.06
C THR A 5 14.90 -13.43 2.85
N GLU A 6 15.81 -13.51 3.82
CA GLU A 6 15.92 -14.66 4.74
C GLU A 6 14.62 -14.92 5.54
N HIS A 7 13.80 -13.89 5.74
CA HIS A 7 12.52 -13.95 6.44
C HIS A 7 11.32 -14.23 5.52
N GLY A 8 11.55 -14.64 4.27
CA GLY A 8 10.48 -15.01 3.34
C GLY A 8 9.78 -13.84 2.64
N ALA A 9 10.18 -12.60 2.91
CA ALA A 9 9.67 -11.45 2.18
C ALA A 9 10.25 -11.39 0.76
N GLN A 10 9.44 -10.90 -0.19
CA GLN A 10 9.83 -10.69 -1.58
C GLN A 10 9.86 -9.18 -1.82
N LEU A 11 10.96 -8.67 -2.34
CA LEU A 11 11.12 -7.29 -2.78
C LEU A 11 11.15 -7.26 -4.30
N SER A 12 10.47 -6.32 -4.93
CA SER A 12 10.46 -6.13 -6.39
C SER A 12 10.77 -4.68 -6.73
N ARG A 13 11.50 -4.46 -7.83
CA ARG A 13 11.64 -3.14 -8.47
C ARG A 13 11.80 -3.29 -9.97
N LYS A 14 11.19 -2.38 -10.72
CA LYS A 14 11.40 -2.18 -12.14
C LYS A 14 11.48 -0.69 -12.41
N GLU A 15 12.40 -0.27 -13.26
CA GLU A 15 12.56 1.12 -13.65
C GLU A 15 12.99 1.19 -15.11
N GLU A 16 12.48 2.19 -15.82
CA GLU A 16 12.80 2.46 -17.21
C GLU A 16 12.83 3.98 -17.41
N GLY A 17 13.92 4.48 -17.98
CA GLY A 17 14.06 5.88 -18.38
C GLY A 17 13.98 6.01 -19.90
N ASP A 18 13.43 7.12 -20.37
CA ASP A 18 13.34 7.43 -21.80
C ASP A 18 14.61 8.06 -22.39
N GLY A 19 15.64 8.29 -21.56
CA GLY A 19 16.89 8.96 -21.95
C GLY A 19 16.79 10.49 -22.03
N HIS A 20 15.61 11.07 -21.82
CA HIS A 20 15.33 12.51 -21.86
C HIS A 20 14.94 13.08 -20.49
N GLY A 21 15.12 12.30 -19.43
CA GLY A 21 14.86 12.69 -18.05
C GLY A 21 13.50 12.25 -17.52
N SER A 22 12.68 11.56 -18.33
CA SER A 22 11.46 10.92 -17.81
C SER A 22 11.79 9.51 -17.32
N VAL A 23 11.26 9.14 -16.16
CA VAL A 23 11.43 7.82 -15.54
C VAL A 23 10.07 7.28 -15.16
N ARG A 24 9.82 6.01 -15.50
CA ARG A 24 8.69 5.24 -14.98
C ARG A 24 9.19 4.01 -14.25
N GLY A 25 8.47 3.60 -13.23
CA GLY A 25 8.86 2.40 -12.51
C GLY A 25 7.82 1.91 -11.54
N SER A 26 8.18 0.83 -10.88
CA SER A 26 7.45 0.28 -9.77
C SER A 26 8.41 -0.28 -8.74
N TYR A 27 8.11 -0.15 -7.46
CA TYR A 27 8.76 -0.93 -6.41
C TYR A 27 7.70 -1.48 -5.46
N GLY A 28 8.04 -2.56 -4.76
CA GLY A 28 7.12 -3.13 -3.79
C GLY A 28 7.73 -4.24 -2.98
N TYR A 29 6.97 -4.70 -2.00
CA TYR A 29 7.27 -5.88 -1.23
C TYR A 29 6.02 -6.70 -0.96
N ARG A 30 6.25 -7.98 -0.62
CA ARG A 30 5.25 -8.88 -0.07
C ARG A 30 5.89 -9.74 1.02
N ASP A 31 5.35 -9.72 2.23
CA ASP A 31 5.85 -10.55 3.32
C ASP A 31 5.26 -11.98 3.30
N ASP A 32 5.71 -12.81 4.23
CA ASP A 32 5.28 -14.20 4.41
C ASP A 32 3.81 -14.34 4.86
N LYS A 33 3.24 -13.28 5.43
CA LYS A 33 1.83 -13.18 5.85
C LYS A 33 0.92 -12.69 4.73
N GLY A 34 1.47 -12.35 3.57
CA GLY A 34 0.71 -11.84 2.43
C GLY A 34 0.40 -10.34 2.53
N ILE A 35 1.01 -9.61 3.46
CA ILE A 35 0.98 -8.15 3.46
C ILE A 35 1.87 -7.65 2.32
N GLU A 36 1.32 -6.75 1.51
CA GLU A 36 2.00 -6.20 0.36
C GLU A 36 1.81 -4.70 0.21
N ARG A 37 2.83 -4.07 -0.35
CA ARG A 37 2.76 -2.71 -0.89
C ARG A 37 3.39 -2.70 -2.26
N ARG A 38 2.72 -2.09 -3.23
CA ARG A 38 3.26 -1.76 -4.54
C ARG A 38 3.08 -0.29 -4.82
N VAL A 39 4.13 0.36 -5.29
CA VAL A 39 4.14 1.75 -5.73
C VAL A 39 4.46 1.76 -7.21
N ASP A 40 3.53 2.22 -8.04
CA ASP A 40 3.75 2.52 -9.45
C ASP A 40 3.96 4.04 -9.58
N TYR A 41 5.02 4.49 -10.26
CA TYR A 41 5.39 5.91 -10.30
C TYR A 41 5.86 6.39 -11.68
N VAL A 42 5.70 7.70 -11.90
CA VAL A 42 6.27 8.45 -13.02
C VAL A 42 6.92 9.74 -12.51
N ALA A 43 8.10 10.05 -13.03
CA ALA A 43 8.77 11.33 -12.85
C ALA A 43 9.05 11.91 -14.24
N ASP A 44 8.48 13.08 -14.52
CA ASP A 44 8.66 13.80 -15.78
C ASP A 44 8.52 15.32 -15.57
N LYS A 45 8.32 16.08 -16.65
CA LYS A 45 8.14 17.55 -16.61
C LYS A 45 6.94 18.00 -15.76
N GLY A 46 5.93 17.15 -15.57
CA GLY A 46 4.79 17.41 -14.70
C GLY A 46 5.07 17.15 -13.22
N GLY A 47 6.29 16.76 -12.84
CA GLY A 47 6.66 16.40 -11.47
C GLY A 47 6.59 14.89 -11.20
N PHE A 48 6.67 14.52 -9.93
CA PHE A 48 6.56 13.15 -9.46
C PHE A 48 5.11 12.80 -9.12
N ARG A 49 4.62 11.67 -9.64
CA ARG A 49 3.28 11.14 -9.35
C ARG A 49 3.37 9.65 -9.09
N ALA A 50 2.57 9.15 -8.14
CA ALA A 50 2.58 7.74 -7.79
C ALA A 50 1.20 7.21 -7.42
N VAL A 51 1.01 5.91 -7.63
CA VAL A 51 -0.13 5.15 -7.13
C VAL A 51 0.40 4.07 -6.21
N VAL A 52 -0.07 4.06 -4.97
CA VAL A 52 0.30 3.06 -3.96
C VAL A 52 -0.88 2.12 -3.78
N LYS A 53 -0.66 0.82 -3.98
CA LYS A 53 -1.61 -0.25 -3.68
C LYS A 53 -1.10 -1.00 -2.46
N THR A 54 -1.92 -1.14 -1.43
CA THR A 54 -1.51 -1.79 -0.19
C THR A 54 -2.67 -2.45 0.55
N ASN A 55 -2.39 -3.55 1.24
CA ASN A 55 -3.30 -4.20 2.19
C ASN A 55 -2.83 -4.09 3.65
N GLU A 56 -1.91 -3.16 3.94
CA GLU A 56 -1.34 -2.99 5.27
C GLU A 56 -2.38 -2.52 6.30
N PRO A 57 -2.52 -3.23 7.43
CA PRO A 57 -3.45 -2.85 8.50
C PRO A 57 -3.21 -1.42 8.99
N GLY A 58 -4.28 -0.66 9.18
CA GLY A 58 -4.21 0.73 9.65
C GLY A 58 -3.86 1.75 8.58
N THR A 59 -3.68 1.34 7.32
CA THR A 59 -3.50 2.28 6.21
C THR A 59 -4.84 2.76 5.68
N ALA A 60 -5.04 4.07 5.68
CA ALA A 60 -6.22 4.71 5.11
C ALA A 60 -5.97 5.09 3.64
N LYS A 61 -7.05 5.17 2.86
CA LYS A 61 -7.04 5.82 1.55
C LYS A 61 -6.83 7.32 1.74
N SER A 62 -5.90 7.90 0.99
CA SER A 62 -5.54 9.32 1.06
C SER A 62 -4.85 9.75 -0.24
N ASN A 63 -4.90 11.04 -0.56
CA ASN A 63 -4.24 11.60 -1.74
C ASN A 63 -3.24 12.71 -1.36
N PRO A 64 -2.15 12.41 -0.63
CA PRO A 64 -1.16 13.43 -0.29
C PRO A 64 -0.23 13.69 -1.49
N ALA A 65 0.07 14.97 -1.77
CA ALA A 65 1.17 15.39 -2.63
C ALA A 65 1.30 14.59 -3.96
N ASP A 66 0.23 14.55 -4.77
CA ASP A 66 0.15 13.84 -6.05
C ASP A 66 0.41 12.33 -6.02
N VAL A 67 0.17 11.72 -4.84
CA VAL A 67 0.15 10.26 -4.64
C VAL A 67 -1.28 9.80 -4.41
N GLU A 68 -1.73 8.77 -5.12
CA GLU A 68 -3.00 8.10 -4.86
C GLU A 68 -2.77 6.85 -3.98
N MET A 69 -3.36 6.80 -2.78
CA MET A 69 -3.28 5.63 -1.90
C MET A 69 -4.54 4.76 -2.02
N LEU A 70 -4.39 3.62 -2.71
CA LEU A 70 -5.37 2.56 -2.84
C LEU A 70 -5.15 1.50 -1.76
N ALA A 71 -5.76 1.71 -0.59
CA ALA A 71 -5.68 0.79 0.55
C ALA A 71 -6.87 -0.19 0.59
N ASP A 72 -6.57 -1.48 0.76
CA ASP A 72 -7.51 -2.55 1.12
C ASP A 72 -6.99 -3.31 2.36
N PRO A 73 -6.99 -2.66 3.54
CA PRO A 73 -6.26 -3.13 4.71
C PRO A 73 -6.81 -4.46 5.24
N MET A 74 -5.93 -5.43 5.48
CA MET A 74 -6.31 -6.66 6.18
C MET A 74 -6.77 -6.34 7.61
N ILE A 75 -7.93 -6.87 7.99
CA ILE A 75 -8.41 -6.79 9.37
C ILE A 75 -7.59 -7.77 10.21
N VAL A 76 -6.65 -7.25 10.98
CA VAL A 76 -5.95 -8.03 12.02
C VAL A 76 -6.87 -8.23 13.22
N GLU A 77 -6.71 -9.35 13.94
CA GLU A 77 -7.50 -9.67 15.15
C GLU A 77 -7.66 -8.48 16.11
N TRP A 78 -6.58 -7.74 16.37
CA TRP A 78 -6.60 -6.54 17.23
C TRP A 78 -7.55 -5.44 16.73
N SER A 79 -7.66 -5.25 15.41
CA SER A 79 -8.52 -4.24 14.80
C SER A 79 -10.02 -4.58 14.91
N LYS A 80 -10.39 -5.84 15.18
CA LYS A 80 -11.78 -6.25 15.41
C LYS A 80 -12.33 -5.71 16.75
N TRP A 81 -11.48 -5.59 17.77
CA TRP A 81 -11.87 -5.09 19.09
C TRP A 81 -11.83 -3.54 19.19
N SER A 82 -11.09 -2.87 18.30
CA SER A 82 -10.90 -1.41 18.32
C SER A 82 -12.01 -0.62 17.63
N ARG A 83 -12.89 -1.27 16.86
CA ARG A 83 -14.08 -0.60 16.31
C ARG A 83 -15.11 -0.49 17.43
N PRO A 84 -15.67 0.70 17.73
CA PRO A 84 -16.81 0.75 18.61
C PRO A 84 -17.90 -0.12 17.99
N GLN A 85 -18.26 -1.20 18.69
CA GLN A 85 -19.48 -1.95 18.41
C GLN A 85 -20.59 -0.91 18.42
N GLN A 86 -21.14 -0.56 17.26
CA GLN A 86 -22.39 0.22 17.25
C GLN A 86 -23.38 -0.61 18.06
N ASN A 87 -23.77 -0.03 19.19
CA ASN A 87 -24.44 -0.70 20.26
C ASN A 87 -25.86 -1.06 19.83
N ASP A 88 -26.05 -2.22 19.19
CA ASP A 88 -27.35 -2.85 19.06
C ASP A 88 -27.77 -3.42 20.41
N ARG A 89 -28.13 -2.51 21.33
CA ARG A 89 -28.93 -2.83 22.49
C ARG A 89 -30.27 -2.14 22.35
N HIS A 90 -31.11 -2.76 21.52
CA HIS A 90 -32.54 -2.73 21.73
C HIS A 90 -32.86 -3.39 23.08
N GLN A 91 -33.36 -2.56 24.00
CA GLN A 91 -34.50 -2.79 24.88
C GLN A 91 -34.45 -3.80 26.06
N LEU A 92 -34.77 -3.20 27.21
CA LEU A 92 -35.78 -3.58 28.22
C LEU A 92 -35.35 -4.38 29.47
N TRP A 93 -35.62 -3.69 30.60
CA TRP A 93 -35.64 -4.02 32.03
C TRP A 93 -34.31 -4.34 32.72
#